data_AF-V9LJ64-F1
#
_entry.id   AF-V9LJ64-F1
#
_cell.length_a   1.000
_cell.length_b   1.000
_cell.length_c   1.000
_cell.angle_alpha   90.00
_cell.angle_beta   90.00
_cell.angle_gamma   90.00
#
_symmetry.space_group_name_H-M   'P 1'
#
loop_
_entity.id
_entity.type
_entity.pdbx_description
1 polymer ?
#
loop_
_entity_poly.entity_id
_entity_poly.type
_entity_poly.pdbx_seq_one_letter_code
_entity_poly.pdbx_strand_id
1 'polypeptide(L)'
;LPQRPFRVCTNARRQLSIAKEGFTQASLGLLANQRRRQLLIGLLKSLRTIKTLQRTDVRLSEMLEEEDYPGAIQLCLECQKAASTFKHYSCISELNSKLQDTLEQIEEQLDVALSKTCKHFEVGHYTKVQLAYRLLGKTQTAMDQLHMHFTQAIHNTVFQVVLGYVELCAG
;
A
#
# COMPACT_ATOMS: atom_id res chain seq x y z
N LEU A 1 81.22 10.76 -20.14
CA LEU A 1 79.79 11.16 -20.04
C LEU A 1 78.82 9.94 -19.98
N PRO A 2 78.93 8.98 -19.03
CA PRO A 2 78.09 7.76 -19.07
C PRO A 2 76.81 7.84 -18.20
N GLN A 3 76.60 8.94 -17.46
CA GLN A 3 75.52 9.07 -16.46
C GLN A 3 74.12 9.33 -17.05
N ARG A 4 74.00 9.61 -18.36
CA ARG A 4 72.72 10.01 -18.99
C ARG A 4 71.71 8.87 -19.15
N PRO A 5 72.03 7.69 -19.71
CA PRO A 5 71.03 6.64 -19.92
C PRO A 5 70.50 6.03 -18.61
N PHE A 6 71.35 5.90 -17.58
CA PHE A 6 70.92 5.37 -16.28
C PHE A 6 69.93 6.30 -15.57
N ARG A 7 70.15 7.62 -15.64
CA ARG A 7 69.21 8.65 -15.14
C ARG A 7 67.87 8.66 -15.88
N VAL A 8 67.88 8.40 -17.19
CA VAL A 8 66.65 8.32 -17.99
C VAL A 8 65.84 7.07 -17.60
N CYS A 9 66.49 5.91 -17.44
CA CYS A 9 65.80 4.68 -17.02
C CYS A 9 65.25 4.76 -15.58
N THR A 10 65.95 5.41 -14.66
CA THR A 10 65.46 5.63 -13.28
C THR A 10 64.31 6.63 -13.26
N ASN A 11 64.38 7.71 -14.03
CA ASN A 11 63.25 8.64 -14.19
C ASN A 11 62.03 7.97 -14.85
N ALA A 12 62.23 7.13 -15.87
CA ALA A 12 61.14 6.40 -16.52
C ALA A 12 60.45 5.42 -15.56
N ARG A 13 61.20 4.67 -14.73
CA ARG A 13 60.62 3.81 -13.69
C ARG A 13 59.87 4.61 -12.64
N ARG A 14 60.40 5.78 -12.24
CA ARG A 14 59.73 6.66 -11.27
C ARG A 14 58.41 7.20 -11.82
N GLN A 15 58.39 7.65 -13.08
CA GLN A 15 57.18 8.12 -13.75
C GLN A 15 56.14 6.99 -13.92
N LEU A 16 56.59 5.77 -14.27
CA LEU A 16 55.68 4.62 -14.36
C LEU A 16 55.08 4.24 -13.00
N SER A 17 55.88 4.33 -11.92
CA SER A 17 55.40 4.09 -10.55
C SER A 17 54.36 5.13 -10.13
N ILE A 18 54.62 6.41 -10.38
CA ILE A 18 53.69 7.51 -10.09
C ILE A 18 52.41 7.37 -10.91
N ALA A 19 52.52 6.98 -12.19
CA ALA A 19 51.36 6.72 -13.04
C ALA A 19 50.53 5.54 -12.53
N LYS A 20 51.19 4.47 -12.04
CA LYS A 20 50.52 3.31 -11.43
C LYS A 20 49.81 3.69 -10.13
N GLU A 21 50.46 4.46 -9.25
CA GLU A 21 49.86 4.96 -8.00
C GLU A 21 48.68 5.91 -8.29
N GLY A 22 48.83 6.86 -9.20
CA GLY A 22 47.77 7.75 -9.65
C GLY A 22 46.59 6.98 -10.27
N PHE A 23 46.86 5.93 -11.04
CA PHE A 23 45.83 5.05 -11.58
C PHE A 23 45.10 4.28 -10.47
N THR A 24 45.82 3.74 -9.48
CA THR A 24 45.19 3.06 -8.34
C THR A 24 44.36 4.01 -7.48
N GLN A 25 44.84 5.23 -7.24
CA GLN A 25 44.12 6.24 -6.47
C GLN A 25 42.86 6.73 -7.22
N ALA A 26 42.96 6.96 -8.52
CA ALA A 26 41.82 7.30 -9.37
C ALA A 26 40.81 6.15 -9.45
N SER A 27 41.26 4.90 -9.53
CA SER A 27 40.41 3.71 -9.56
C SER A 27 39.67 3.50 -8.24
N LEU A 28 40.35 3.70 -7.10
CA LEU A 28 39.73 3.67 -5.78
C LEU A 28 38.73 4.82 -5.60
N GLY A 29 39.04 6.01 -6.12
CA GLY A 29 38.12 7.14 -6.18
C GLY A 29 36.87 6.85 -7.01
N LEU A 30 37.02 6.25 -8.18
CA LEU A 30 35.93 5.78 -9.03
C LEU A 30 35.06 4.73 -8.32
N LEU A 31 35.67 3.73 -7.67
CA LEU A 31 34.98 2.72 -6.87
C LEU A 31 34.20 3.34 -5.70
N ALA A 32 34.79 4.29 -4.98
CA ALA A 32 34.13 5.00 -3.90
C ALA A 32 32.91 5.80 -4.42
N ASN A 33 33.06 6.47 -5.56
CA ASN A 33 31.95 7.19 -6.21
C ASN A 33 30.87 6.24 -6.73
N GLN A 34 31.25 5.09 -7.28
CA GLN A 34 30.31 4.09 -7.78
C GLN A 34 29.52 3.46 -6.62
N ARG A 35 30.15 3.24 -5.47
CA ARG A 35 29.48 2.79 -4.23
C ARG A 35 28.51 3.84 -3.69
N ARG A 36 28.92 5.13 -3.66
CA ARG A 36 28.02 6.25 -3.30
C ARG A 36 26.83 6.35 -4.24
N ARG A 37 27.07 6.23 -5.55
CA ARG A 37 26.01 6.22 -6.57
C ARG A 37 25.05 5.06 -6.37
N GLN A 38 25.54 3.86 -6.08
CA GLN A 38 24.69 2.68 -5.83
C GLN A 38 23.77 2.89 -4.62
N LEU A 39 24.30 3.47 -3.53
CA LEU A 39 23.53 3.82 -2.34
C LEU A 39 22.46 4.88 -2.65
N LEU A 40 22.82 5.95 -3.37
CA LEU A 40 21.89 6.98 -3.81
C LEU A 40 20.78 6.43 -4.72
N ILE A 41 21.11 5.52 -5.63
CA ILE A 41 20.11 4.86 -6.49
C ILE A 41 19.17 3.99 -5.64
N GLY A 42 19.69 3.25 -4.65
CA GLY A 42 18.87 2.47 -3.72
C GLY A 42 17.89 3.36 -2.94
N LEU A 43 18.38 4.48 -2.41
CA LEU A 43 17.57 5.46 -1.70
C LEU A 43 16.53 6.11 -2.60
N LEU A 44 16.89 6.48 -3.84
CA LEU A 44 15.95 7.09 -4.78
C LEU A 44 14.84 6.12 -5.20
N LYS A 45 15.15 4.82 -5.32
CA LYS A 45 14.14 3.79 -5.56
C LYS A 45 13.17 3.69 -4.39
N SER A 46 13.64 3.60 -3.15
CA SER A 46 12.73 3.54 -1.99
C SER A 46 11.88 4.81 -1.86
N LEU A 47 12.47 5.99 -2.07
CA LEU A 47 11.74 7.26 -2.02
C LEU A 47 10.68 7.39 -3.12
N ARG A 48 10.98 6.89 -4.33
CA ARG A 48 10.02 6.84 -5.43
C ARG A 48 8.87 5.87 -5.11
N THR A 49 9.16 4.71 -4.53
CA THR A 49 8.13 3.75 -4.10
C THR A 49 7.22 4.33 -3.02
N ILE A 50 7.79 5.05 -2.04
CA ILE A 50 7.01 5.76 -1.01
C ILE A 50 6.10 6.81 -1.64
N LYS A 51 6.64 7.61 -2.57
CA LYS A 51 5.84 8.61 -3.29
C LYS A 51 4.72 7.99 -4.12
N THR A 52 4.96 6.83 -4.74
CA THR A 52 3.90 6.12 -5.46
C THR A 52 2.85 5.56 -4.49
N LEU A 53 3.26 5.00 -3.35
CA LEU A 53 2.33 4.49 -2.33
C LEU A 53 1.44 5.60 -1.75
N GLN A 54 2.02 6.77 -1.48
CA GLN A 54 1.24 7.91 -0.98
C GLN A 54 0.22 8.41 -2.02
N ARG A 55 0.55 8.34 -3.31
CA ARG A 55 -0.39 8.71 -4.38
C ARG A 55 -1.49 7.66 -4.58
N THR A 56 -1.17 6.38 -4.39
CA THR A 56 -2.18 5.32 -4.46
C THR A 56 -3.13 5.39 -3.29
N ASP A 57 -2.69 5.83 -2.10
CA ASP A 57 -3.54 6.04 -0.92
C ASP A 57 -4.64 7.09 -1.19
N VAL A 58 -4.27 8.25 -1.74
CA VAL A 58 -5.23 9.29 -2.14
C VAL A 58 -6.24 8.76 -3.17
N ARG A 59 -5.74 8.01 -4.16
CA ARG A 59 -6.58 7.39 -5.18
C ARG A 59 -7.50 6.30 -4.61
N LEU A 60 -7.09 5.66 -3.53
CA LEU A 60 -7.91 4.69 -2.82
C LEU A 60 -9.09 5.40 -2.14
N SER A 61 -8.86 6.55 -1.52
CA SER A 61 -9.93 7.40 -0.98
C SER A 61 -10.92 7.84 -2.07
N GLU A 62 -10.45 8.22 -3.25
CA GLU A 62 -11.32 8.55 -4.40
C GLU A 62 -12.17 7.35 -4.85
N MET A 63 -11.57 6.15 -4.94
CA MET A 63 -12.31 4.93 -5.30
C MET A 63 -13.37 4.53 -4.27
N LEU A 64 -13.18 4.92 -3.01
CA LEU A 64 -14.18 4.72 -1.95
C LEU A 64 -15.35 5.68 -2.07
N GLU A 65 -15.13 6.91 -2.55
CA GLU A 65 -16.22 7.86 -2.86
C GLU A 65 -17.05 7.38 -4.07
N GLU A 66 -16.45 6.66 -5.02
CA GLU A 66 -17.13 6.09 -6.20
C GLU A 66 -17.87 4.75 -5.94
N GLU A 67 -17.91 4.26 -4.69
CA GLU A 67 -18.48 2.95 -4.31
C GLU A 67 -17.84 1.74 -5.03
N ASP A 68 -16.61 1.86 -5.52
CA ASP A 68 -15.86 0.75 -6.13
C ASP A 68 -15.07 -0.04 -5.07
N TYR A 69 -15.81 -0.67 -4.16
CA TYR A 69 -15.27 -1.52 -3.10
C TYR A 69 -14.29 -2.62 -3.57
N PRO A 70 -14.56 -3.40 -4.64
CA PRO A 70 -13.64 -4.45 -5.05
C PRO A 70 -12.31 -3.90 -5.59
N GLY A 71 -12.35 -2.79 -6.33
CA GLY A 71 -11.15 -2.12 -6.82
C GLY A 71 -10.30 -1.55 -5.69
N ALA A 72 -10.93 -0.89 -4.71
CA ALA A 72 -10.25 -0.32 -3.55
C ALA A 72 -9.54 -1.41 -2.70
N ILE A 73 -10.21 -2.54 -2.44
CA ILE A 73 -9.63 -3.66 -1.68
C ILE A 73 -8.42 -4.27 -2.40
N GLN A 74 -8.51 -4.44 -3.73
CA GLN A 74 -7.40 -4.99 -4.50
C GLN A 74 -6.18 -4.05 -4.46
N LEU A 75 -6.40 -2.75 -4.61
CA LEU A 75 -5.34 -1.74 -4.50
C LEU A 75 -4.74 -1.71 -3.09
N CYS A 76 -5.56 -1.84 -2.04
CA CYS A 76 -5.12 -1.97 -0.65
C CYS A 76 -4.18 -3.18 -0.46
N LEU A 77 -4.58 -4.35 -0.97
CA LEU A 77 -3.79 -5.58 -0.86
C LEU A 77 -2.45 -5.50 -1.62
N GLU A 78 -2.45 -4.87 -2.81
CA GLU A 78 -1.23 -4.61 -3.55
C GLU A 78 -0.31 -3.63 -2.82
N CYS A 79 -0.87 -2.56 -2.24
CA CYS A 79 -0.13 -1.60 -1.44
C CYS A 79 0.47 -2.26 -0.19
N GLN A 80 -0.26 -3.15 0.48
CA GLN A 80 0.22 -3.87 1.66
C GLN A 80 1.37 -4.84 1.31
N LYS A 81 1.27 -5.56 0.18
CA LYS A 81 2.37 -6.38 -0.34
C LYS A 81 3.60 -5.54 -0.66
N ALA A 82 3.42 -4.40 -1.33
CA ALA A 82 4.51 -3.49 -1.66
C ALA A 82 5.15 -2.91 -0.38
N ALA A 83 4.35 -2.44 0.57
CA ALA A 83 4.81 -1.94 1.87
C ALA A 83 5.58 -3.01 2.66
N SER A 84 5.17 -4.27 2.60
CA SER A 84 5.83 -5.39 3.29
C SER A 84 7.28 -5.61 2.85
N THR A 85 7.61 -5.25 1.59
CA THR A 85 8.96 -5.39 1.03
C THR A 85 9.91 -4.31 1.57
N PHE A 86 9.39 -3.23 2.16
CA PHE A 86 10.16 -2.06 2.60
C PHE A 86 9.98 -1.75 4.09
N LYS A 87 9.62 -2.74 4.92
CA LYS A 87 9.39 -2.62 6.38
C LYS A 87 10.50 -1.93 7.20
N HIS A 88 11.70 -1.80 6.64
CA HIS A 88 12.83 -1.14 7.29
C HIS A 88 12.67 0.38 7.46
N TYR A 89 11.70 1.00 6.79
CA TYR A 89 11.46 2.44 6.90
C TYR A 89 10.30 2.74 7.86
N SER A 90 10.57 3.55 8.89
CA SER A 90 9.56 3.99 9.87
C SER A 90 8.32 4.60 9.21
N CYS A 91 8.52 5.42 8.17
CA CYS A 91 7.44 6.03 7.37
C CYS A 91 6.53 4.99 6.70
N ILE A 92 7.06 3.82 6.34
CA ILE A 92 6.25 2.75 5.72
C ILE A 92 5.44 2.01 6.78
N SER A 93 5.92 1.90 8.02
CA SER A 93 5.13 1.36 9.12
C SER A 93 3.91 2.23 9.42
N GLU A 94 4.09 3.56 9.46
CA GLU A 94 3.01 4.51 9.68
C GLU A 94 1.98 4.50 8.53
N LEU A 95 2.47 4.44 7.29
CA LEU A 95 1.60 4.35 6.12
C LEU A 95 0.86 2.99 6.05
N ASN A 96 1.51 1.90 6.48
CA ASN A 96 0.86 0.59 6.59
C ASN A 96 -0.21 0.58 7.70
N SER A 97 -0.01 1.33 8.79
CA SER A 97 -1.05 1.53 9.81
C SER A 97 -2.27 2.24 9.21
N LYS A 98 -2.05 3.35 8.50
CA LYS A 98 -3.14 4.09 7.84
C LYS A 98 -3.89 3.23 6.82
N LEU A 99 -3.18 2.44 6.01
CA LEU A 99 -3.79 1.48 5.09
C LEU A 99 -4.66 0.45 5.82
N GLN A 100 -4.21 -0.03 6.98
CA GLN A 100 -5.00 -0.94 7.81
C GLN A 100 -6.28 -0.24 8.31
N ASP A 101 -6.17 1.01 8.78
CA ASP A 101 -7.32 1.81 9.22
C ASP A 101 -8.31 2.03 8.05
N THR A 102 -7.82 2.31 6.84
CA THR A 102 -8.69 2.45 5.65
C THR A 102 -9.39 1.13 5.30
N LEU A 103 -8.74 -0.01 5.52
CA LEU A 103 -9.32 -1.32 5.26
C LEU A 103 -10.43 -1.65 6.26
N GLU A 104 -10.26 -1.27 7.54
CA GLU A 104 -11.32 -1.34 8.54
C GLU A 104 -12.51 -0.43 8.19
N GLN A 105 -12.26 0.80 7.73
CA GLN A 105 -13.32 1.70 7.25
C GLN A 105 -14.09 1.12 6.06
N ILE A 106 -13.41 0.42 5.15
CA ILE A 106 -14.06 -0.29 4.03
C ILE A 106 -14.98 -1.38 4.55
N GLU A 107 -14.55 -2.16 5.54
CA GLU A 107 -15.38 -3.22 6.14
C GLU A 107 -16.63 -2.64 6.81
N GLU A 108 -16.52 -1.51 7.51
CA GLU A 108 -17.69 -0.81 8.08
C GLU A 108 -18.66 -0.32 6.98
N GLN A 109 -18.14 0.26 5.90
CA GLN A 109 -18.97 0.71 4.78
C GLN A 109 -19.67 -0.45 4.07
N LEU A 110 -19.00 -1.60 3.94
CA LEU A 110 -19.60 -2.83 3.41
C LEU A 110 -20.75 -3.33 4.30
N ASP A 111 -20.61 -3.24 5.63
CA ASP A 111 -21.66 -3.62 6.57
C ASP A 111 -22.89 -2.69 6.47
N VAL A 112 -22.66 -1.38 6.33
CA VAL A 112 -23.72 -0.39 6.07
C VAL A 112 -24.43 -0.67 4.75
N ALA A 113 -23.69 -1.01 3.69
CA ALA A 113 -24.24 -1.38 2.39
C ALA A 113 -25.09 -2.66 2.45
N LEU A 114 -24.65 -3.68 3.21
CA LEU A 114 -25.44 -4.89 3.47
C LEU A 114 -26.75 -4.57 4.19
N SER A 115 -26.70 -3.71 5.21
CA SER A 115 -27.89 -3.29 5.96
C SER A 115 -28.90 -2.56 5.07
N LYS A 116 -28.44 -1.69 4.15
CA LYS A 116 -29.29 -1.04 3.16
C LYS A 116 -29.95 -2.03 2.21
N THR A 117 -29.19 -3.04 1.76
CA THR A 117 -29.68 -4.10 0.88
C THR A 117 -30.80 -4.93 1.53
N CYS A 118 -30.80 -5.08 2.86
CA CYS A 118 -31.86 -5.77 3.60
C CYS A 118 -33.21 -5.02 3.57
N LYS A 119 -33.22 -3.73 3.29
CA LYS A 119 -34.44 -2.90 3.17
C LYS A 119 -34.86 -2.65 1.73
N HIS A 120 -33.89 -2.45 0.84
CA HIS A 120 -34.09 -2.24 -0.59
C HIS A 120 -33.10 -3.11 -1.36
N PHE A 121 -33.57 -4.23 -1.89
CA PHE A 121 -32.70 -5.19 -2.56
C PHE A 121 -32.32 -4.71 -3.97
N GLU A 122 -31.06 -4.30 -4.14
CA GLU A 122 -30.48 -4.00 -5.44
C GLU A 122 -29.42 -5.04 -5.83
N VAL A 123 -29.67 -5.77 -6.92
CA VAL A 123 -28.78 -6.84 -7.42
C VAL A 123 -27.39 -6.30 -7.78
N GLY A 124 -27.32 -5.12 -8.39
CA GLY A 124 -26.04 -4.50 -8.79
C GLY A 124 -25.15 -4.14 -7.60
N HIS A 125 -25.73 -3.57 -6.55
CA HIS A 125 -24.99 -3.20 -5.34
C HIS A 125 -24.59 -4.45 -4.54
N TYR A 126 -25.50 -5.41 -4.39
CA TYR A 126 -25.23 -6.67 -3.69
C TYR A 126 -24.11 -7.49 -4.34
N THR A 127 -24.06 -7.55 -5.67
CA THR A 127 -22.98 -8.28 -6.37
C THR A 127 -21.61 -7.65 -6.16
N LYS A 128 -21.51 -6.30 -6.14
CA LYS A 128 -20.27 -5.59 -5.79
C LYS A 128 -19.83 -5.87 -4.36
N VAL A 129 -20.77 -5.81 -3.40
CA VAL A 129 -20.52 -6.10 -1.98
C VAL A 129 -20.07 -7.56 -1.80
N GLN A 130 -20.74 -8.52 -2.44
CA GLN A 130 -20.37 -9.93 -2.37
C GLN A 130 -18.99 -10.20 -2.98
N LEU A 131 -18.64 -9.49 -4.07
CA LEU A 131 -17.31 -9.58 -4.67
C LEU A 131 -16.23 -9.02 -3.74
N ALA A 132 -16.50 -7.89 -3.08
CA ALA A 132 -15.63 -7.29 -2.07
C ALA A 132 -15.36 -8.25 -0.90
N TYR A 133 -16.40 -8.86 -0.30
CA TYR A 133 -16.23 -9.86 0.76
C TYR A 133 -15.49 -11.12 0.31
N ARG A 134 -15.66 -11.52 -0.96
CA ARG A 134 -14.91 -12.63 -1.55
C ARG A 134 -13.42 -12.28 -1.72
N LEU A 135 -13.10 -11.06 -2.14
CA LEU A 135 -11.72 -10.57 -2.25
C LEU A 135 -11.03 -10.47 -0.88
N LEU A 136 -11.79 -10.10 0.17
CA LEU A 136 -11.33 -10.11 1.56
C LEU A 136 -11.13 -11.52 2.13
N GLY A 137 -11.65 -12.57 1.48
CA GLY A 137 -11.63 -13.95 2.00
C GLY A 137 -12.53 -14.15 3.22
N LYS A 138 -13.37 -13.17 3.56
CA LYS A 138 -14.25 -13.14 4.74
C LYS A 138 -15.70 -13.50 4.38
N THR A 139 -15.90 -14.55 3.59
CA THR A 139 -17.25 -14.94 3.14
C THR A 139 -18.13 -15.46 4.26
N GLN A 140 -17.55 -16.11 5.28
CA GLN A 140 -18.29 -16.58 6.46
C GLN A 140 -18.80 -15.41 7.30
N THR A 141 -17.94 -14.42 7.54
CA THR A 141 -18.27 -13.18 8.28
C THR A 141 -19.35 -12.39 7.56
N ALA A 142 -19.29 -12.33 6.22
CA ALA A 142 -20.35 -11.74 5.41
C ALA A 142 -21.70 -12.44 5.59
N MET A 143 -21.73 -13.77 5.66
CA MET A 143 -22.96 -14.53 5.89
C MET A 143 -23.53 -14.29 7.29
N ASP A 144 -22.67 -14.25 8.30
CA ASP A 144 -23.10 -13.99 9.69
C ASP A 144 -23.66 -12.56 9.84
N GLN A 145 -22.99 -11.55 9.26
CA GLN A 145 -23.47 -10.17 9.22
C GLN A 145 -24.80 -10.04 8.47
N LEU A 146 -24.92 -10.69 7.31
CA LEU A 146 -26.16 -10.71 6.54
C LEU A 146 -27.33 -11.30 7.35
N HIS A 147 -27.11 -12.44 8.00
CA HIS A 147 -28.12 -13.10 8.83
C HIS A 147 -28.55 -12.21 10.02
N MET A 148 -27.59 -11.53 10.65
CA MET A 148 -27.86 -10.56 11.72
C MET A 148 -28.71 -9.38 11.21
N HIS A 149 -28.33 -8.76 10.10
CA HIS A 149 -29.07 -7.63 9.52
C HIS A 149 -30.49 -8.00 9.10
N PHE A 150 -30.71 -9.18 8.51
CA PHE A 150 -32.04 -9.66 8.18
C PHE A 150 -32.90 -9.89 9.43
N THR A 151 -32.34 -10.53 10.46
CA THR A 151 -33.05 -10.78 11.72
C THR A 151 -33.46 -9.46 12.37
N GLN A 152 -32.57 -8.47 12.40
CA GLN A 152 -32.84 -7.13 12.92
C GLN A 152 -33.87 -6.37 12.07
N ALA A 153 -33.80 -6.44 10.75
CA ALA A 153 -34.76 -5.78 9.87
C ALA A 153 -36.17 -6.36 10.05
N ILE A 154 -36.30 -7.68 10.16
CA ILE A 154 -37.58 -8.35 10.46
C ILE A 154 -38.09 -7.94 11.84
N HIS A 155 -37.24 -7.98 12.87
CA HIS A 155 -37.64 -7.58 14.22
C HIS A 155 -38.12 -6.13 14.27
N ASN A 156 -37.37 -5.21 13.65
CA ASN A 156 -37.71 -3.79 13.60
C ASN A 156 -39.00 -3.51 12.84
N THR A 157 -39.22 -4.16 11.69
CA THR A 157 -40.45 -3.97 10.90
C THR A 157 -41.67 -4.50 11.66
N VAL A 158 -41.58 -5.69 12.25
CA VAL A 158 -42.65 -6.26 13.08
C VAL A 158 -42.93 -5.36 14.29
N PHE A 159 -41.90 -4.89 14.99
CA PHE A 159 -42.04 -4.00 16.14
C PHE A 159 -42.74 -2.69 15.76
N GLN A 160 -42.35 -2.06 14.65
CA GLN A 160 -42.95 -0.82 14.16
C GLN A 160 -44.42 -0.98 13.79
N VAL A 161 -44.80 -2.09 13.14
CA VAL A 161 -46.20 -2.38 12.80
C VAL A 161 -47.06 -2.61 14.05
N VAL A 162 -46.54 -3.37 15.02
CA VAL A 162 -47.25 -3.64 16.28
C VAL A 162 -47.39 -2.36 17.10
N LEU A 163 -46.34 -1.56 17.23
CA LEU A 163 -46.38 -0.29 17.93
C LEU A 163 -47.36 0.69 17.27
N GLY A 164 -47.32 0.81 15.94
CA GLY A 164 -48.24 1.66 15.20
C GLY A 164 -49.71 1.25 15.37
N TYR A 165 -50.00 -0.05 15.46
CA TYR A 165 -51.36 -0.54 15.73
C TYR A 165 -51.81 -0.22 17.16
N VAL A 166 -50.91 -0.35 18.15
CA VAL A 166 -51.19 0.00 19.54
C VAL A 166 -51.43 1.49 19.72
N GLU A 167 -50.65 2.34 19.07
CA GLU A 167 -50.82 3.80 19.11
C GLU A 167 -52.11 4.25 18.41
N LEU A 168 -52.48 3.63 17.28
CA LEU A 168 -53.74 3.90 16.57
C LEU A 168 -54.99 3.41 17.32
N CYS A 169 -54.86 2.41 18.19
CA CYS A 169 -55.97 1.89 19.00
C CYS A 169 -56.08 2.57 20.37
N ALA A 170 -55.08 3.34 20.79
CA ALA A 170 -55.04 4.07 22.06
C ALA A 170 -55.42 5.56 21.95
N GLY A 171 -55.66 6.07 20.74
CA GLY A 171 -56.22 7.41 20.46
C GLY A 171 -57.67 7.33 19.99
#